data_AF-A0A2H6A484-F1
#
_entry.id   AF-A0A2H6A484-F1
#
_cell.length_a   1.000
_cell.length_b   1.000
_cell.length_c   1.000
_cell.angle_alpha   90.00
_cell.angle_beta   90.00
_cell.angle_gamma   90.00
#
_symmetry.space_group_name_H-M   'P 1'
#
loop_
_entity.id
_entity.type
_entity.pdbx_description
1 polymer ?
#
loop_
_entity_poly.entity_id
_entity_poly.type
_entity_poly.pdbx_seq_one_letter_code
_entity_poly.pdbx_strand_id
1 'polypeptide(L)'
;MTGCVESSVSQLQAELDRLIEAKAPEVENLLHRVAPEEEVSAGFEGSEFRAEVPLRFPDGIGEGRVVARLFRYHDTVRLDIYIDHNRVMAKPDGSPSDRRCFLNDYKASVSFRPGQEEFPENFEQRVLEGIWKARDAVQNYNRRHPEPWHHIRVTAAPREQLAGREAE
;
A
#
# COMPACT_ATOMS: atom_id res chain seq x y z
N MET A 1 41.48 5.76 -16.31
CA MET A 1 41.20 5.56 -14.86
C MET A 1 39.68 5.61 -14.63
N THR A 2 38.95 4.58 -15.04
CA THR A 2 37.47 4.48 -14.90
C THR A 2 37.02 3.25 -14.09
N GLY A 3 37.90 2.25 -13.91
CA GLY A 3 37.56 0.97 -13.27
C GLY A 3 37.23 1.02 -11.77
N CYS A 4 37.63 2.06 -11.03
CA CYS A 4 37.28 2.16 -9.60
C CYS A 4 35.83 2.57 -9.36
N VAL A 5 35.24 3.38 -10.25
CA VAL A 5 33.88 3.91 -10.09
C VAL A 5 32.83 2.86 -10.50
N GLU A 6 33.09 2.13 -11.59
CA GLU A 6 32.23 1.02 -12.04
C GLU A 6 32.20 -0.13 -11.03
N SER A 7 33.32 -0.39 -10.35
CA SER A 7 33.39 -1.40 -9.28
C SER A 7 32.59 -0.99 -8.05
N SER A 8 32.62 0.30 -7.65
CA SER A 8 31.87 0.77 -6.48
C SER A 8 30.35 0.81 -6.71
N VAL A 9 29.91 1.16 -7.92
CA VAL A 9 28.47 1.22 -8.26
C VAL A 9 27.86 -0.18 -8.31
N SER A 10 28.57 -1.15 -8.90
CA SER A 10 28.10 -2.54 -8.95
C SER A 10 28.07 -3.21 -7.58
N GLN A 11 29.03 -2.88 -6.70
CA GLN A 11 29.03 -3.34 -5.31
C GLN A 11 27.83 -2.80 -4.52
N LEU A 12 27.56 -1.49 -4.62
CA LEU A 12 26.42 -0.88 -3.94
C LEU A 12 25.10 -1.48 -4.44
N GLN A 13 24.93 -1.67 -5.76
CA GLN A 13 23.73 -2.28 -6.31
C GLN A 13 23.50 -3.70 -5.78
N ALA A 14 24.55 -4.52 -5.72
CA ALA A 14 24.47 -5.87 -5.17
C ALA A 14 24.14 -5.87 -3.66
N GLU A 15 24.64 -4.88 -2.92
CA GLU A 15 24.30 -4.72 -1.49
C GLU A 15 22.83 -4.33 -1.30
N LEU A 16 22.32 -3.40 -2.11
CA LEU A 16 20.90 -3.02 -2.08
C LEU A 16 19.98 -4.17 -2.49
N ASP A 17 20.36 -4.98 -3.48
CA ASP A 17 19.58 -6.16 -3.90
C ASP A 17 19.49 -7.19 -2.77
N ARG A 18 20.60 -7.46 -2.07
CA ARG A 18 20.59 -8.34 -0.87
C ARG A 18 19.74 -7.76 0.26
N LEU A 19 19.72 -6.45 0.43
CA LEU A 19 18.89 -5.80 1.43
C LEU A 19 17.39 -5.96 1.11
N ILE A 20 17.01 -5.91 -0.18
CA ILE A 20 15.63 -6.21 -0.61
C ILE A 20 15.27 -7.66 -0.28
N GLU A 21 16.14 -8.61 -0.63
CA GLU A 21 15.94 -10.04 -0.32
C GLU A 21 15.81 -10.29 1.18
N ALA A 22 16.64 -9.63 2.00
CA ALA A 22 16.60 -9.74 3.45
C ALA A 22 15.32 -9.13 4.05
N LYS A 23 14.80 -8.05 3.45
CA LYS A 23 13.59 -7.35 3.95
C LYS A 23 12.28 -7.98 3.50
N ALA A 24 12.28 -8.78 2.44
CA ALA A 24 11.07 -9.39 1.90
C ALA A 24 10.25 -10.17 2.95
N PRO A 25 10.83 -11.09 3.75
CA PRO A 25 10.07 -11.84 4.75
C PRO A 25 9.44 -10.96 5.84
N GLU A 26 10.12 -9.89 6.25
CA GLU A 26 9.58 -8.93 7.22
C GLU A 26 8.35 -8.19 6.65
N VAL A 27 8.40 -7.82 5.37
CA VAL A 27 7.28 -7.19 4.66
C VAL A 27 6.10 -8.16 4.51
N GLU A 28 6.36 -9.42 4.18
CA GLU A 28 5.31 -10.46 4.14
C GLU A 28 4.65 -10.64 5.50
N ASN A 29 5.43 -10.74 6.58
CA ASN A 29 4.93 -10.86 7.94
C ASN A 29 4.07 -9.65 8.34
N LEU A 30 4.47 -8.44 7.94
CA LEU A 30 3.68 -7.23 8.15
C LEU A 30 2.33 -7.31 7.43
N LEU A 31 2.30 -7.75 6.17
CA LEU A 31 1.04 -7.93 5.43
C LEU A 31 0.16 -9.04 6.00
N HIS A 32 0.74 -10.14 6.46
CA HIS A 32 -0.02 -11.20 7.13
C HIS A 32 -0.71 -10.67 8.40
N ARG A 33 -0.05 -9.78 9.16
CA ARG A 33 -0.68 -9.12 10.33
C ARG A 33 -1.82 -8.17 9.96
N VAL A 34 -1.83 -7.61 8.76
CA VAL A 34 -2.94 -6.77 8.28
C VAL A 34 -4.21 -7.61 8.10
N ALA A 35 -4.07 -8.81 7.54
CA ALA A 35 -5.18 -9.73 7.27
C ALA A 35 -4.75 -11.19 7.57
N PRO A 36 -4.82 -11.63 8.84
CA PRO A 36 -4.29 -12.94 9.27
C PRO A 36 -4.96 -14.15 8.61
N GLU A 37 -6.19 -13.98 8.14
CA GLU A 37 -7.00 -15.04 7.52
C GLU A 37 -6.84 -15.09 5.99
N GLU A 38 -6.05 -14.18 5.42
CA GLU A 38 -5.86 -14.07 3.97
C GLU A 38 -4.46 -14.54 3.58
N GLU A 39 -4.35 -15.11 2.38
CA GLU A 39 -3.06 -15.49 1.81
C GLU A 39 -2.34 -14.26 1.25
N VAL A 40 -1.07 -14.10 1.64
CA VAL A 40 -0.18 -13.07 1.08
C VAL A 40 0.39 -13.60 -0.23
N SER A 41 0.15 -12.88 -1.32
CA SER A 41 0.79 -13.13 -2.61
C SER A 41 2.06 -12.29 -2.69
N ALA A 42 3.22 -12.93 -2.83
CA ALA A 42 4.51 -12.27 -2.85
C ALA A 42 5.40 -12.82 -3.97
N GLY A 43 6.28 -11.97 -4.50
CA GLY A 43 7.22 -12.36 -5.53
C GLY A 43 8.22 -11.27 -5.89
N PHE A 44 9.27 -11.68 -6.58
CA PHE A 44 10.27 -10.78 -7.15
C PHE A 44 9.97 -10.52 -8.62
N GLU A 45 10.04 -9.26 -9.03
CA GLU A 45 9.99 -8.82 -10.41
C GLU A 45 11.29 -8.07 -10.72
N GLY A 46 12.25 -8.78 -11.32
CA GLY A 46 13.61 -8.26 -11.48
C GLY A 46 14.27 -8.03 -10.13
N SER A 47 14.64 -6.78 -9.83
CA SER A 47 15.25 -6.38 -8.55
C SER A 47 14.25 -5.76 -7.56
N GLU A 48 12.96 -5.86 -7.85
CA GLU A 48 11.92 -5.36 -6.96
C GLU A 48 11.22 -6.54 -6.30
N PHE A 49 10.86 -6.37 -5.04
CA PHE A 49 9.98 -7.29 -4.34
C PHE A 49 8.60 -6.65 -4.20
N ARG A 50 7.57 -7.42 -4.53
CA ARG A 50 6.18 -7.00 -4.41
C ARG A 50 5.41 -8.04 -3.62
N ALA A 51 4.65 -7.58 -2.63
CA ALA A 51 3.71 -8.41 -1.90
C ALA A 51 2.36 -7.72 -1.83
N GLU A 52 1.27 -8.48 -1.89
CA GLU A 52 -0.08 -7.99 -1.72
C GLU A 52 -0.95 -8.96 -0.93
N VAL A 53 -1.90 -8.41 -0.19
CA VAL A 53 -2.89 -9.18 0.57
C VAL A 53 -4.29 -8.57 0.38
N PRO A 54 -5.34 -9.40 0.16
CA PRO A 54 -6.71 -8.91 0.13
C PRO A 54 -7.09 -8.09 1.37
N LEU A 55 -7.85 -7.02 1.17
CA LEU A 55 -8.36 -6.17 2.24
C LEU A 55 -9.88 -6.07 2.12
N ARG A 56 -10.58 -6.77 3.03
CA ARG A 56 -12.05 -6.72 3.10
C ARG A 56 -12.51 -5.48 3.85
N PHE A 57 -13.38 -4.70 3.23
CA PHE A 57 -14.03 -3.59 3.89
C PHE A 57 -15.26 -4.04 4.71
N PRO A 58 -15.46 -3.51 5.92
CA PRO A 58 -16.51 -3.99 6.82
C PRO A 58 -17.95 -3.84 6.32
N ASP A 59 -18.22 -2.85 5.45
CA ASP A 59 -19.56 -2.59 4.91
C ASP A 59 -19.90 -3.47 3.68
N GLY A 60 -18.95 -4.28 3.19
CA GLY A 60 -19.13 -5.20 2.06
C GLY A 60 -19.09 -4.56 0.67
N ILE A 61 -18.81 -3.26 0.55
CA ILE A 61 -18.83 -2.54 -0.74
C ILE A 61 -17.44 -2.51 -1.38
N GLY A 62 -17.32 -3.06 -2.59
CA GLY A 62 -16.07 -3.03 -3.35
C GLY A 62 -14.97 -3.90 -2.76
N GLU A 63 -13.79 -3.77 -3.36
CA GLU A 63 -12.63 -4.63 -3.14
C GLU A 63 -11.41 -3.76 -2.86
N GLY A 64 -10.58 -4.22 -1.93
CA GLY A 64 -9.32 -3.59 -1.58
C GLY A 64 -8.20 -4.63 -1.51
N ARG A 65 -6.97 -4.15 -1.62
CA ARG A 65 -5.75 -4.89 -1.31
C ARG A 65 -4.74 -3.96 -0.69
N VAL A 66 -3.95 -4.47 0.24
CA VAL A 66 -2.74 -3.77 0.70
C VAL A 66 -1.59 -4.25 -0.16
N VAL A 67 -0.87 -3.32 -0.77
CA VAL A 67 0.27 -3.58 -1.64
C VAL A 67 1.51 -3.02 -0.97
N ALA A 68 2.55 -3.84 -0.88
CA ALA A 68 3.89 -3.45 -0.48
C ALA A 68 4.86 -3.62 -1.65
N ARG A 69 5.73 -2.64 -1.85
CA ARG A 69 6.80 -2.66 -2.86
C ARG A 69 8.12 -2.28 -2.23
N LEU A 70 9.09 -3.17 -2.30
CA LEU A 70 10.49 -2.93 -1.98
C LEU A 70 11.27 -2.79 -3.29
N PHE A 71 11.96 -1.66 -3.46
CA PHE A 71 12.71 -1.39 -4.67
C PHE A 71 13.91 -0.48 -4.38
N ARG A 72 14.88 -0.50 -5.28
CA ARG A 72 16.04 0.40 -5.22
C ARG A 72 15.60 1.84 -5.50
N TYR A 73 16.02 2.75 -4.64
CA TYR A 73 15.74 4.18 -4.78
C TYR A 73 17.00 4.98 -4.45
N HIS A 74 17.68 5.47 -5.49
CA HIS A 74 19.01 6.07 -5.38
C HIS A 74 20.01 5.11 -4.70
N ASP A 75 20.60 5.52 -3.58
CA ASP A 75 21.56 4.79 -2.75
C ASP A 75 20.88 4.05 -1.58
N THR A 76 19.55 3.88 -1.63
CA THR A 76 18.75 3.25 -0.58
C THR A 76 17.82 2.20 -1.16
N VAL A 77 17.27 1.36 -0.28
CA VAL A 77 16.08 0.56 -0.58
C VAL A 77 14.87 1.32 -0.05
N ARG A 78 13.81 1.46 -0.83
CA ARG A 78 12.56 2.08 -0.41
C ARG A 78 11.45 1.04 -0.36
N LEU A 79 10.73 1.04 0.76
CA LEU A 79 9.47 0.35 0.93
C LEU A 79 8.32 1.34 0.80
N ASP A 80 7.42 1.08 -0.14
CA ASP A 80 6.12 1.74 -0.24
C ASP A 80 5.02 0.75 0.14
N ILE A 81 4.12 1.14 1.04
CA ILE A 81 2.92 0.39 1.42
C ILE A 81 1.71 1.27 1.16
N TYR A 82 0.70 0.74 0.46
CA TYR A 82 -0.52 1.48 0.17
C TYR A 82 -1.74 0.57 0.05
N ILE A 83 -2.92 1.17 0.18
CA ILE A 83 -4.18 0.49 -0.14
C ILE A 83 -4.52 0.80 -1.60
N ASP A 84 -4.73 -0.24 -2.40
CA ASP A 84 -5.35 -0.15 -3.72
C ASP A 84 -6.78 -0.69 -3.64
N HIS A 85 -7.76 0.13 -4.00
CA HIS A 85 -9.17 -0.20 -3.88
C HIS A 85 -9.99 0.32 -5.05
N ASN A 86 -11.15 -0.30 -5.28
CA ASN A 86 -12.06 0.10 -6.34
C ASN A 86 -13.25 0.98 -5.89
N ARG A 87 -13.20 1.50 -4.66
CA ARG A 87 -14.26 2.34 -4.09
C ARG A 87 -14.29 3.73 -4.69
N VAL A 88 -15.49 4.22 -4.96
CA VAL A 88 -15.77 5.58 -5.43
C VAL A 88 -16.90 6.20 -4.61
N MET A 89 -16.93 7.53 -4.53
CA MET A 89 -18.08 8.24 -3.97
C MET A 89 -19.29 7.99 -4.88
N ALA A 90 -20.48 7.83 -4.30
CA ALA A 90 -21.72 7.61 -5.06
C ALA A 90 -22.63 8.84 -5.04
N LYS A 91 -23.31 9.09 -6.15
CA LYS A 91 -24.39 10.07 -6.26
C LYS A 91 -25.65 9.56 -5.54
N PRO A 92 -26.69 10.41 -5.33
CA PRO A 92 -27.90 9.96 -4.65
C PRO A 92 -28.63 8.80 -5.32
N ASP A 93 -28.48 8.66 -6.64
CA ASP A 93 -29.03 7.58 -7.46
C ASP A 93 -28.20 6.27 -7.42
N GLY A 94 -27.09 6.25 -6.67
CA GLY A 94 -26.20 5.10 -6.52
C GLY A 94 -25.11 4.99 -7.60
N SER A 95 -25.13 5.87 -8.61
CA SER A 95 -24.10 5.88 -9.66
C SER A 95 -22.76 6.44 -9.15
N PRO A 96 -21.62 6.02 -9.72
CA PRO A 96 -20.32 6.63 -9.43
C PRO A 96 -20.31 8.15 -9.61
N SER A 97 -19.69 8.82 -8.64
CA SER A 97 -19.33 10.23 -8.72
C SER A 97 -18.00 10.39 -9.43
N ASP A 98 -17.78 11.57 -10.01
CA ASP A 98 -16.49 11.96 -10.57
C ASP A 98 -15.48 12.31 -9.48
N ARG A 99 -15.93 12.48 -8.23
CA ARG A 99 -15.05 12.68 -7.08
C ARG A 99 -14.39 11.35 -6.66
N ARG A 100 -13.07 11.36 -6.55
CA ARG A 100 -12.28 10.27 -5.96
C ARG A 100 -12.72 10.00 -4.51
N CYS A 101 -12.80 8.72 -4.13
CA CYS A 101 -12.95 8.33 -2.74
C CYS A 101 -11.59 8.31 -2.05
N PHE A 102 -11.25 9.37 -1.32
CA PHE A 102 -9.96 9.49 -0.63
C PHE A 102 -9.96 8.91 0.80
N LEU A 103 -11.11 8.45 1.29
CA LEU A 103 -11.29 8.04 2.69
C LEU A 103 -10.57 6.73 3.00
N ASN A 104 -10.50 5.85 1.99
CA ASN A 104 -9.85 4.55 2.08
C ASN A 104 -8.42 4.59 1.51
N ASP A 105 -7.96 5.75 1.03
CA ASP A 105 -6.58 5.93 0.57
C ASP A 105 -5.63 5.88 1.78
N TYR A 106 -4.61 5.04 1.65
CA TYR A 106 -3.50 4.98 2.61
C TYR A 106 -2.21 4.80 1.86
N LYS A 107 -1.17 5.54 2.27
CA LYS A 107 0.20 5.36 1.77
C LYS A 107 1.21 5.68 2.88
N ALA A 108 2.18 4.80 3.05
CA ALA A 108 3.36 5.02 3.87
C ALA A 108 4.61 4.57 3.12
N SER A 109 5.71 5.26 3.40
CA SER A 109 7.00 4.96 2.80
C SER A 109 8.10 5.01 3.85
N VAL A 110 9.11 4.17 3.68
CA VAL A 110 10.35 4.18 4.47
C VAL A 110 11.52 3.83 3.59
N SER A 111 12.69 4.39 3.88
CA SER A 111 13.94 4.07 3.20
C SER A 111 14.93 3.43 4.16
N PHE A 112 15.65 2.43 3.67
CA PHE A 112 16.70 1.70 4.36
C PHE A 112 18.04 2.02 3.72
N ARG A 113 19.01 2.38 4.56
CA ARG A 113 20.40 2.50 4.11
C ARG A 113 21.01 1.10 3.94
N PRO A 114 22.09 0.97 3.16
CA PRO A 114 22.87 -0.26 3.13
C PRO A 114 23.24 -0.72 4.55
N GLY A 115 23.04 -2.01 4.83
CA GLY A 115 23.26 -2.60 6.15
C GLY A 115 22.22 -2.28 7.24
N GLN A 116 21.15 -1.53 6.93
CA GLN A 116 20.09 -1.28 7.91
C GLN A 116 19.12 -2.46 8.00
N GLU A 117 19.30 -3.28 9.03
CA GLU A 117 18.55 -4.53 9.24
C GLU A 117 17.20 -4.34 9.94
N GLU A 118 16.88 -3.17 10.49
CA GLU A 118 15.64 -2.97 11.25
C GLU A 118 14.75 -1.90 10.62
N PHE A 119 13.42 -2.07 10.75
CA PHE A 119 12.47 -0.99 10.52
C PHE A 119 12.73 0.18 11.47
N PRO A 120 12.41 1.42 11.07
CA PRO A 120 12.37 2.53 12.01
C PRO A 120 11.40 2.24 13.15
N GLU A 121 11.71 2.82 14.31
CA GLU A 121 10.91 2.66 15.52
C GLU A 121 9.42 2.94 15.25
N ASN A 122 8.56 2.02 15.71
CA ASN A 122 7.10 2.08 15.59
C ASN A 122 6.55 2.11 14.15
N PHE A 123 7.38 1.92 13.12
CA PHE A 123 6.91 1.97 11.72
C PHE A 123 5.81 0.95 11.45
N GLU A 124 6.01 -0.32 11.82
CA GLU A 124 5.03 -1.38 11.64
C GLU A 124 3.70 -1.07 12.33
N GLN A 125 3.75 -0.63 13.60
CA GLN A 125 2.55 -0.30 14.36
C GLN A 125 1.77 0.83 13.68
N ARG A 126 2.47 1.88 13.24
CA ARG A 126 1.84 3.00 12.52
C ARG A 126 1.23 2.55 11.20
N VAL A 127 1.87 1.60 10.50
CA VAL A 127 1.33 1.01 9.27
C VAL A 127 0.03 0.26 9.54
N LEU A 128 0.02 -0.63 10.52
CA LEU A 128 -1.16 -1.40 10.89
C LEU A 128 -2.32 -0.49 11.30
N GLU A 129 -2.06 0.48 12.18
CA GLU A 129 -3.06 1.45 12.60
C GLU A 129 -3.60 2.29 11.44
N GLY A 130 -2.72 2.74 10.54
CA GLY A 130 -3.09 3.53 9.38
C GLY A 130 -3.99 2.76 8.42
N ILE A 131 -3.64 1.52 8.11
CA ILE A 131 -4.43 0.64 7.26
C ILE A 131 -5.79 0.37 7.88
N TRP A 132 -5.88 0.01 9.16
CA TRP A 132 -7.17 -0.26 9.82
C TRP A 132 -8.05 0.99 9.91
N LYS A 133 -7.47 2.16 10.18
CA LYS A 133 -8.20 3.44 10.14
C LYS A 133 -8.76 3.73 8.76
N ALA A 134 -7.97 3.53 7.70
CA ALA A 134 -8.40 3.74 6.32
C ALA A 134 -9.46 2.72 5.90
N ARG A 135 -9.29 1.44 6.24
CA ARG A 135 -10.26 0.36 6.02
C ARG A 135 -11.64 0.70 6.61
N ASP A 136 -11.66 1.19 7.84
CA ASP A 136 -12.89 1.42 8.59
C ASP A 136 -13.44 2.86 8.44
N ALA A 137 -12.77 3.72 7.65
CA ALA A 137 -13.03 5.16 7.59
C ALA A 137 -14.50 5.48 7.24
N VAL A 138 -15.05 4.83 6.20
CA VAL A 138 -16.42 5.06 5.72
C VAL A 138 -17.44 4.65 6.79
N GLN A 139 -17.32 3.45 7.34
CA GLN A 139 -18.23 2.95 8.37
C GLN A 139 -18.17 3.81 9.63
N ASN A 140 -16.96 4.20 10.06
CA ASN A 140 -16.78 5.05 11.23
C ASN A 140 -17.35 6.46 11.02
N TYR A 141 -17.21 7.02 9.82
CA TYR A 141 -17.80 8.31 9.48
C TYR A 141 -19.33 8.24 9.54
N ASN A 142 -19.95 7.27 8.85
CA ASN A 142 -21.40 7.10 8.80
C ASN A 142 -21.99 6.80 10.18
N ARG A 143 -21.31 6.01 11.01
CA ARG A 143 -21.74 5.74 12.40
C ARG A 143 -21.75 6.99 13.27
N ARG A 144 -20.85 7.94 13.03
CA ARG A 144 -20.72 9.18 13.82
C ARG A 144 -21.65 10.31 13.35
N HIS A 145 -22.19 10.22 12.14
CA HIS A 145 -23.02 11.29 11.55
C HIS A 145 -24.32 10.72 10.96
N PRO A 146 -25.33 10.42 11.79
CA PRO A 146 -26.53 9.68 11.38
C PRO A 146 -27.62 10.50 10.67
N GLU A 147 -27.47 11.82 10.53
CA GLU A 147 -28.44 12.65 9.80
C GLU A 147 -28.27 12.52 8.28
N PRO A 148 -29.37 12.56 7.49
CA PRO A 148 -29.39 12.12 6.10
C PRO A 148 -28.50 12.92 5.14
N TRP A 149 -28.06 14.11 5.54
CA TRP A 149 -27.18 15.01 4.78
C TRP A 149 -25.69 14.74 5.01
N HIS A 150 -25.33 13.98 6.05
CA HIS A 150 -23.96 13.70 6.48
C HIS A 150 -23.54 12.26 6.23
N HIS A 151 -24.24 11.52 5.36
CA HIS A 151 -23.86 10.16 5.00
C HIS A 151 -22.93 10.18 3.80
N ILE A 152 -21.75 9.55 3.95
CA ILE A 152 -20.91 9.22 2.81
C ILE A 152 -21.49 7.99 2.12
N ARG A 153 -21.87 8.17 0.86
CA ARG A 153 -22.29 7.08 -0.02
C ARG A 153 -21.08 6.63 -0.83
N VAL A 154 -20.78 5.34 -0.77
CA VAL A 154 -19.73 4.70 -1.57
C VAL A 154 -20.34 3.60 -2.42
N THR A 155 -19.78 3.40 -3.60
CA THR A 155 -20.06 2.25 -4.47
C THR A 155 -18.75 1.69 -5.02
N ALA A 156 -18.81 0.54 -5.67
CA ALA A 156 -17.67 -0.05 -6.36
C ALA A 156 -17.68 0.37 -7.84
N ALA A 157 -16.51 0.71 -8.38
CA ALA A 157 -16.31 0.90 -9.81
C ALA A 157 -15.50 -0.27 -10.39
N PRO A 158 -15.72 -0.68 -11.65
CA PRO A 158 -14.80 -1.56 -12.35
C PRO A 158 -13.38 -0.98 -12.35
N ARG A 159 -12.35 -1.81 -12.14
CA ARG A 159 -10.95 -1.35 -12.04
C ARG A 159 -10.47 -0.71 -13.34
N GLU A 160 -11.02 -1.11 -14.48
CA GLU A 160 -10.75 -0.52 -15.80
C GLU A 160 -11.17 0.94 -15.88
N GLN A 161 -12.23 1.33 -15.16
CA GLN A 161 -12.70 2.73 -15.10
C GLN A 161 -11.81 3.61 -14.21
N LEU A 162 -11.01 2.99 -13.32
CA LEU A 162 -10.11 3.69 -12.40
C LEU A 162 -8.73 3.91 -13.01
N ALA A 163 -8.24 2.97 -13.84
CA ALA A 163 -6.96 3.09 -14.53
C ALA A 163 -6.86 4.34 -15.43
N GLY A 164 -7.98 4.81 -15.97
CA GLY A 164 -8.04 6.06 -16.76
C GLY A 164 -8.04 7.35 -15.93
N ARG A 165 -8.13 7.27 -14.60
CA ARG A 165 -8.23 8.43 -13.68
C ARG A 165 -6.95 8.71 -12.89
N GLU A 166 -5.96 7.80 -12.92
CA GLU A 166 -4.67 7.97 -12.24
C GLU A 166 -3.62 8.73 -13.07
N ALA A 167 -3.97 9.15 -14.29
CA ALA A 167 -3.08 9.84 -15.24
C ALA A 167 -3.23 11.39 -15.27
N GLU A 168 -4.02 11.99 -14.36
CA GLU A 168 -4.19 13.44 -14.21
C GLU A 168 -3.58 13.98 -12.91
#